data_AF-A0AAD4BPJ9-F1
#
_entry.id   AF-A0AAD4BPJ9-F1
#
_cell.length_a   1.000
_cell.length_b   1.000
_cell.length_c   1.000
_cell.angle_alpha   90.00
_cell.angle_beta   90.00
_cell.angle_gamma   90.00
#
_symmetry.space_group_name_H-M   'P 1'
#
loop_
_entity.id
_entity.type
_entity.pdbx_description
1 polymer ?
#
loop_
_entity_poly.entity_id
_entity_poly.type
_entity_poly.pdbx_seq_one_letter_code
_entity_poly.pdbx_strand_id
1 'polypeptide(L)'
;MIIAILQPCLPLTYTWFFGHSERGSHVERHYPFVYKKRYSMVAALALGEGIIAAHVIEGSFTHDTFYNISTTNPFSQLPMCNPYPALHSMLVMDNACIHHSDEI
;
A
#
# COMPACT_ATOMS: atom_id res chain seq x y z
N MET A 1 3.92 -1.80 15.79
CA MET A 1 3.04 -2.15 14.67
C MET A 1 3.41 -1.26 13.49
N ILE A 2 3.63 -1.84 12.32
CA ILE A 2 3.95 -1.09 11.09
C ILE A 2 2.77 -1.23 10.16
N ILE A 3 2.24 -0.11 9.64
CA ILE A 3 1.24 -0.13 8.57
C ILE A 3 1.95 0.16 7.26
N ALA A 4 1.80 -0.75 6.31
CA ALA A 4 2.33 -0.62 4.97
C ALA A 4 1.18 -0.51 3.97
N ILE A 5 1.17 0.56 3.17
CA ILE A 5 0.25 0.74 2.06
C ILE A 5 0.98 0.44 0.76
N LEU A 6 0.54 -0.60 0.07
CA LEU A 6 0.95 -0.95 -1.28
C LEU A 6 -0.10 -0.42 -2.24
N GLN A 7 0.12 0.79 -2.74
CA GLN A 7 -0.70 1.34 -3.82
C GLN A 7 -0.24 0.79 -5.18
N PRO A 8 -1.16 0.59 -6.14
CA PRO A 8 -0.81 0.22 -7.49
C PRO A 8 -0.15 1.42 -8.15
N CYS A 9 1.18 1.43 -8.13
CA CYS A 9 1.94 2.35 -8.96
C CYS A 9 1.43 2.25 -10.40
N LEU A 10 1.34 3.42 -11.07
CA LEU A 10 1.22 3.52 -12.54
C LEU A 10 2.06 2.42 -13.18
N PRO A 11 1.55 1.76 -14.25
CA PRO A 11 2.03 0.47 -14.72
C PRO A 11 3.54 0.42 -14.61
N LEU A 12 4.02 -0.22 -13.54
CA LEU A 12 5.41 -0.58 -13.39
C LEU A 12 5.62 -1.62 -14.48
N THR A 13 5.96 -1.10 -15.66
CA THR A 13 7.00 -1.62 -16.54
C THR A 13 7.40 -3.03 -16.16
N TYR A 14 6.58 -4.00 -16.57
CA TYR A 14 6.73 -5.44 -16.30
C TYR A 14 8.04 -6.03 -16.86
N THR A 15 8.95 -5.22 -17.40
CA THR A 15 10.16 -5.67 -18.07
C THR A 15 11.30 -4.68 -17.86
N TRP A 16 11.98 -4.74 -16.71
CA TRP A 16 13.36 -4.23 -16.63
C TRP A 16 14.34 -5.09 -17.44
N PHE A 17 13.89 -6.24 -17.97
CA PHE A 17 14.74 -7.27 -18.56
C PHE A 17 14.96 -7.21 -20.08
N PHE A 18 14.33 -6.30 -20.84
CA PHE A 18 14.40 -6.33 -22.32
C PHE A 18 14.51 -4.93 -22.96
N GLY A 19 15.56 -4.19 -22.63
CA GLY A 19 15.81 -2.82 -23.11
C GLY A 19 16.99 -2.66 -24.07
N HIS A 20 17.34 -3.69 -24.86
CA HIS A 20 18.48 -3.64 -25.76
C HIS A 20 18.04 -3.78 -27.23
N SER A 21 18.61 -2.94 -28.11
CA SER A 21 18.55 -3.08 -29.56
C SER A 21 19.96 -3.02 -30.15
N GLU A 22 20.10 -3.44 -31.40
CA GLU A 22 21.36 -3.30 -32.13
C GLU A 22 21.73 -1.83 -32.36
N ARG A 23 23.03 -1.53 -32.38
CA ARG A 23 23.53 -0.16 -32.56
C ARG A 23 23.04 0.43 -33.88
N GLY A 24 22.22 1.48 -33.79
CA GLY A 24 21.62 2.16 -34.95
C GLY A 24 20.14 1.83 -35.17
N SER A 25 19.54 0.97 -34.36
CA SER A 25 18.11 0.67 -34.36
C SER A 25 17.41 1.23 -33.13
N HIS A 26 16.19 1.74 -33.31
CA HIS A 26 15.38 2.26 -32.21
C HIS A 26 14.78 1.10 -31.41
N VAL A 27 14.79 1.19 -30.08
CA VAL A 27 14.11 0.21 -29.21
C VAL A 27 12.61 0.48 -29.30
N GLU A 28 11.87 -0.38 -30.00
CA GLU A 28 10.41 -0.37 -29.96
C GLU A 28 9.91 -1.18 -28.76
N ARG A 29 9.18 -0.50 -27.86
CA ARG A 29 8.58 -1.14 -26.69
C ARG A 29 7.07 -1.09 -26.81
N HIS A 30 6.48 -2.21 -27.24
CA HIS A 30 5.04 -2.39 -27.21
C HIS A 30 4.59 -2.70 -25.78
N TYR A 31 3.88 -1.77 -25.16
CA TYR A 31 3.11 -2.07 -23.96
C TYR A 31 1.66 -2.27 -24.36
N PRO A 32 1.03 -3.37 -23.96
CA PRO A 32 -0.41 -3.43 -24.03
C PRO A 32 -0.93 -2.35 -23.05
N PHE A 33 -1.61 -1.33 -23.57
CA PHE A 33 -2.34 -0.36 -22.76
C PHE A 33 -3.58 -1.05 -22.21
N VAL A 34 -3.37 -1.94 -21.24
CA VAL A 34 -4.46 -2.69 -20.62
C VAL A 34 -5.05 -1.81 -19.54
N TYR A 35 -6.33 -1.46 -19.67
CA TYR A 35 -7.17 -0.97 -18.58
C TYR A 35 -7.36 -2.10 -17.55
N LYS A 36 -6.28 -2.51 -16.87
CA LYS A 36 -6.37 -3.52 -15.80
C LYS A 36 -7.04 -2.87 -14.61
N LYS A 37 -7.95 -3.61 -13.99
CA LYS A 37 -8.36 -3.37 -12.61
C LYS A 37 -7.10 -3.30 -11.76
N ARG A 38 -6.93 -2.17 -11.07
CA ARG A 38 -5.82 -1.97 -10.13
C ARG A 38 -6.31 -2.36 -8.75
N TYR A 39 -5.45 -2.98 -7.96
CA TYR A 39 -5.74 -3.29 -6.57
C TYR A 39 -4.68 -2.63 -5.70
N SER A 40 -5.11 -2.00 -4.61
CA SER A 40 -4.23 -1.56 -3.52
C SER A 40 -4.39 -2.48 -2.33
N MET A 41 -3.33 -2.63 -1.54
CA MET A 41 -3.36 -3.36 -0.28
C MET A 41 -2.84 -2.50 0.87
N VAL A 42 -3.43 -2.65 2.06
CA VAL A 42 -2.87 -2.16 3.32
C VAL A 42 -2.70 -3.34 4.27
N ALA A 43 -1.59 -3.40 4.99
CA ALA A 43 -1.33 -4.45 5.97
C ALA A 43 -0.70 -3.89 7.24
N ALA A 44 -1.15 -4.39 8.40
CA ALA A 44 -0.50 -4.17 9.69
C ALA A 44 0.41 -5.35 10.00
N LEU A 45 1.61 -4.98 10.42
CA LEU A 45 2.66 -5.89 10.83
C LEU A 45 2.96 -5.68 12.31
N ALA A 46 2.85 -6.72 13.11
CA ALA A 46 3.30 -6.74 14.49
C ALA A 46 4.70 -7.37 14.58
N LEU A 47 5.53 -6.81 15.46
CA LEU A 47 6.85 -7.37 15.75
C LEU A 47 6.65 -8.71 16.49
N GLY A 48 7.10 -9.81 15.87
CA GLY A 48 6.99 -11.16 16.44
C GLY A 48 5.82 -12.00 15.92
N GLU A 49 4.75 -11.38 15.43
CA GLU A 49 3.56 -12.09 14.90
C GLU A 49 3.44 -12.01 13.38
N GLY A 50 4.11 -11.05 12.73
CA GLY A 50 4.01 -10.84 11.30
C GLY A 50 2.74 -10.08 10.92
N ILE A 51 2.04 -10.50 9.87
CA ILE A 51 0.82 -9.82 9.38
C ILE A 51 -0.35 -10.13 10.31
N ILE A 52 -0.84 -9.12 11.01
CA ILE A 52 -1.99 -9.26 11.94
C ILE A 52 -3.32 -8.89 11.27
N ALA A 53 -3.28 -8.04 10.25
CA ALA A 53 -4.44 -7.66 9.47
C ALA A 53 -4.01 -7.19 8.08
N ALA A 54 -4.83 -7.47 7.07
CA ALA A 54 -4.62 -7.01 5.70
C ALA A 54 -5.95 -6.70 5.02
N HIS A 55 -5.95 -5.69 4.15
CA HIS A 55 -7.13 -5.28 3.39
C HIS A 55 -6.74 -4.96 1.96
N VAL A 56 -7.57 -5.39 1.01
CA VAL A 56 -7.39 -5.12 -0.42
C VAL A 56 -8.59 -4.35 -0.95
N ILE A 57 -8.32 -3.31 -1.73
CA ILE A 57 -9.35 -2.51 -2.41
C ILE A 57 -9.07 -2.48 -3.91
N GLU A 58 -10.11 -2.41 -4.73
CA GLU A 58 -9.96 -2.08 -6.16
C GLU A 58 -9.78 -0.55 -6.28
N GLY A 59 -8.76 -0.12 -7.02
CA GLY A 59 -8.38 1.30 -7.15
C GLY A 59 -7.21 1.70 -6.25
N SER A 60 -7.13 3.00 -5.93
CA SER A 60 -6.10 3.61 -5.09
C SER A 60 -6.66 3.94 -3.70
N PHE A 61 -5.82 3.92 -2.66
CA PHE A 61 -6.24 4.45 -1.35
C PHE A 61 -6.38 5.97 -1.40
N THR A 62 -7.55 6.44 -1.00
CA THR A 62 -7.83 7.83 -0.64
C THR A 62 -7.88 7.98 0.88
N HIS A 63 -7.85 9.22 1.36
CA HIS A 63 -8.07 9.56 2.77
C HIS A 63 -9.34 8.87 3.33
N ASP A 64 -10.50 9.01 2.67
CA ASP A 64 -11.76 8.39 3.12
C ASP A 64 -11.65 6.86 3.24
N THR A 65 -11.02 6.19 2.26
CA THR A 65 -10.86 4.73 2.31
C THR A 65 -9.96 4.30 3.46
N PHE A 66 -8.90 5.08 3.72
CA PHE A 66 -7.98 4.83 4.81
C PHE A 66 -8.65 5.08 6.17
N TYR A 67 -9.39 6.18 6.32
CA TYR A 67 -10.15 6.49 7.54
C TYR A 67 -11.18 5.40 7.85
N ASN A 68 -11.97 4.97 6.87
CA ASN A 68 -12.96 3.91 7.05
C ASN A 68 -12.31 2.58 7.49
N ILE A 69 -11.16 2.24 6.92
CA ILE A 69 -10.41 1.04 7.30
C ILE A 69 -9.79 1.17 8.69
N SER A 70 -9.44 2.38 9.12
CA SER A 70 -8.81 2.64 10.41
C SER A 70 -9.81 2.75 11.57
N THR A 71 -11.00 3.27 11.31
CA THR A 71 -11.96 3.66 12.36
C THR A 71 -13.21 2.78 12.38
N THR A 72 -13.71 2.36 11.22
CA THR A 72 -15.04 1.70 11.11
C THR A 72 -14.95 0.20 10.91
N ASN A 73 -13.87 -0.28 10.32
CA ASN A 73 -13.72 -1.70 10.01
C ASN A 73 -13.39 -2.50 11.29
N PRO A 74 -14.11 -3.60 11.60
CA PRO A 74 -13.79 -4.45 12.76
C PRO A 74 -12.40 -5.11 12.69
N PHE A 75 -11.74 -5.12 11.52
CA PHE A 75 -10.35 -5.53 11.33
C PHE A 75 -9.36 -4.35 11.39
N SER A 76 -9.80 -3.18 11.86
CA SER A 76 -8.95 -2.01 11.85
C SER A 76 -7.74 -2.18 12.77
N GLN A 77 -6.62 -1.64 12.31
CA GLN A 77 -5.31 -1.87 12.89
C GLN A 77 -5.09 -0.96 14.11
N LEU A 78 -5.72 0.22 14.13
CA LEU A 78 -5.63 1.19 15.22
C LEU A 78 -6.17 0.69 16.58
N PRO A 79 -7.34 0.03 16.69
CA PRO A 79 -7.81 -0.47 17.99
C PRO A 79 -6.95 -1.61 18.57
N MET A 80 -5.99 -2.16 17.81
CA MET A 80 -5.00 -3.10 18.34
C MET A 80 -3.81 -2.40 19.02
N CYS A 81 -3.70 -1.07 18.95
CA CYS A 81 -2.69 -0.31 19.68
C CYS A 81 -3.06 -0.15 21.14
N ASN A 82 -2.41 -0.92 22.01
CA ASN A 82 -2.54 -0.75 23.45
C ASN A 82 -1.83 0.53 23.93
N PRO A 83 -2.20 1.10 25.09
CA PRO A 83 -1.43 2.19 25.68
C PRO A 83 0.03 1.78 25.95
N TYR A 84 0.99 2.67 25.69
CA TYR A 84 2.39 2.43 26.04
C TYR A 84 2.52 2.21 27.57
N PRO A 85 3.27 1.18 28.04
CA PRO A 85 4.25 0.34 27.34
C PRO A 85 3.76 -1.05 26.90
N ALA A 86 2.45 -1.27 26.77
CA ALA A 86 1.92 -2.58 26.41
C ALA A 86 2.30 -3.02 24.99
N LEU A 87 2.05 -4.29 24.68
CA LEU A 87 2.31 -4.85 23.35
C LEU A 87 1.52 -4.07 22.28
N HIS A 88 2.12 -3.88 21.09
CA HIS A 88 1.53 -3.11 19.98
C HIS A 88 1.28 -1.62 20.27
N SER A 89 1.90 -1.05 21.30
CA SER A 89 1.68 0.35 21.70
C SER A 89 2.28 1.43 20.81
N MET A 90 3.14 1.06 19.86
CA MET A 90 3.73 2.00 18.90
C MET A 90 3.24 1.68 17.50
N LEU A 91 2.74 2.70 16.81
CA LEU A 91 2.36 2.67 15.41
C LEU A 91 3.41 3.39 14.57
N VAL A 92 3.84 2.76 13.48
CA VAL A 92 4.76 3.32 12.50
C VAL A 92 4.08 3.25 11.13
N MET A 93 4.00 4.39 10.45
CA MET A 93 3.45 4.50 9.09
C MET A 93 4.42 5.30 8.22
N ASP A 94 4.28 5.17 6.91
CA ASP A 94 4.96 6.07 5.98
C ASP A 94 4.38 7.49 6.08
N ASN A 95 5.14 8.49 5.65
CA ASN A 95 4.69 9.89 5.69
C ASN A 95 3.88 10.26 4.43
N ALA A 96 2.86 9.47 4.10
CA ALA A 96 1.99 9.75 2.96
C ALA A 96 0.94 10.83 3.30
N CYS A 97 0.58 11.64 2.30
CA CYS A 97 -0.41 12.72 2.47
C CYS A 97 -1.80 12.24 2.88
N ILE A 98 -2.15 10.98 2.58
CA ILE A 98 -3.43 10.38 2.98
C ILE A 98 -3.55 10.17 4.49
N HIS A 99 -2.44 10.28 5.23
CA HIS A 99 -2.41 10.23 6.70
C HIS A 99 -2.47 11.62 7.35
N HIS A 100 -2.44 12.69 6.55
CA HIS A 100 -2.44 14.07 7.07
C HIS A 100 -3.88 14.57 7.13
N SER A 101 -4.54 14.34 8.26
CA SER A 101 -5.86 14.90 8.56
C SER A 101 -6.12 14.93 10.05
N ASP A 102 -7.01 15.81 10.52
CA ASP A 102 -7.36 15.90 11.94
C ASP A 102 -8.14 14.68 12.44
N GLU A 103 -8.74 13.90 11.54
CA GLU A 103 -9.52 12.71 11.86
C GLU A 103 -8.70 11.41 11.97
N ILE A 104 -7.41 11.44 11.61
CA ILE A 104 -6.50 10.26 11.59
C ILE A 104 -5.51 10.30 12.74
#